data_AF-Q13DR0-F1
#
_entry.id   AF-Q13DR0-F1
#
_cell.length_a   1.000
_cell.length_b   1.000
_cell.length_c   1.000
_cell.angle_alpha   90.00
_cell.angle_beta   90.00
_cell.angle_gamma   90.00
#
_symmetry.space_group_name_H-M   'P 1'
#
loop_
_entity.id
_entity.type
_entity.pdbx_description
1 polymer ?
#
loop_
_entity_poly.entity_id
_entity_poly.type
_entity_poly.pdbx_seq_one_letter_code
_entity_poly.pdbx_strand_id
1 'polypeptide(L)'
;MLLSAKGVLEVASLNDLLARAELNSPDTSYGQDIDAANTVLLDPLKTHEERHAAFLAWAARYQPCLFGRFGSREMQGIGIDTCWIDENEIALGDGFVSRKIQKARQEWKERAAAGIAHGFLIMFNGPRLARLKPGIDLLEICERIADLYLIEHAPIKRDVIYTESVPLRGASLSVFKAGINIFYPSAHRTRNHDRRIPGGLMISVNSPGHWANSLVMRGLAPSLDEAVGRVLDIALRSIGNGGIGHDGTPSASWHNRENNPDCLMRRRQLSKLPHYVPEDYSQRFYSALYHTDVLVPTDVTIDGTIDPDIDASEHWNHLIIDYISEQERTPDHINYALFHGHPIPDEALYHNPWSPRRAVNSPLSSS
;
A
#
# COMPACT_ATOMS: atom_id res chain seq x y z
N MET A 1 -4.41 28.66 -17.08
CA MET A 1 -2.93 28.74 -17.14
C MET A 1 -2.54 30.17 -16.86
N LEU A 2 -1.95 30.44 -15.69
CA LEU A 2 -1.48 31.78 -15.32
C LEU A 2 0.03 31.68 -15.05
N LEU A 3 0.81 32.40 -15.85
CA LEU A 3 2.26 32.51 -15.68
C LEU A 3 2.55 33.48 -14.54
N SER A 4 3.25 33.02 -13.51
CA SER A 4 3.81 33.87 -12.45
C SER A 4 4.97 34.71 -13.02
N ALA A 5 5.13 35.93 -12.49
CA ALA A 5 6.12 36.94 -12.89
C ALA A 5 7.60 36.49 -12.78
N LYS A 6 7.87 35.24 -12.36
CA LYS A 6 9.21 34.65 -12.23
C LYS A 6 9.50 33.48 -13.17
N GLY A 7 8.61 33.15 -14.12
CA GLY A 7 8.85 32.07 -15.09
C GLY A 7 8.97 30.67 -14.47
N VAL A 8 8.60 30.51 -13.20
CA VAL A 8 8.42 29.22 -12.56
C VAL A 8 6.95 28.83 -12.75
N LEU A 9 6.71 27.68 -13.38
CA LEU A 9 5.39 27.07 -13.39
C LEU A 9 4.97 26.85 -11.93
N GLU A 10 3.97 27.59 -11.47
CA GLU A 10 3.47 27.47 -10.11
C GLU A 10 2.67 26.17 -10.02
N VAL A 11 3.26 25.15 -9.39
CA VAL A 11 2.57 23.88 -9.12
C VAL A 11 1.53 24.16 -8.04
N ALA A 12 0.26 23.87 -8.33
CA ALA A 12 -0.82 24.05 -7.38
C ALA A 12 -0.53 23.30 -6.07
N SER A 13 -0.75 23.94 -4.93
CA SER A 13 -0.57 23.28 -3.63
C SER A 13 -1.64 22.20 -3.42
N LEU A 14 -1.42 21.28 -2.48
CA LEU A 14 -2.43 20.29 -2.13
C LEU A 14 -3.76 20.94 -1.73
N ASN A 15 -3.70 22.06 -1.00
CA ASN A 15 -4.91 22.80 -0.60
C ASN A 15 -5.63 23.43 -1.81
N ASP A 16 -4.89 23.95 -2.79
CA ASP A 16 -5.47 24.52 -4.02
C ASP A 16 -6.15 23.44 -4.87
N LEU A 17 -5.52 22.27 -4.98
CA LEU A 17 -6.10 21.11 -5.65
C LEU A 17 -7.42 20.70 -4.96
N LEU A 18 -7.43 20.60 -3.63
CA LEU A 18 -8.63 20.27 -2.87
C LEU A 18 -9.73 21.33 -2.96
N ALA A 19 -9.38 22.60 -3.17
CA ALA A 19 -10.36 23.68 -3.28
C ALA A 19 -11.13 23.64 -4.61
N ARG A 20 -10.52 23.12 -5.69
CA ARG A 20 -11.13 23.03 -7.02
C ARG A 20 -11.66 21.65 -7.38
N ALA A 21 -11.32 20.62 -6.61
CA ALA A 21 -11.64 19.24 -6.93
C ALA A 21 -13.14 18.97 -6.96
N GLU A 22 -13.56 18.09 -7.86
CA GLU A 22 -14.91 17.55 -7.85
C GLU A 22 -15.14 16.60 -6.66
N LEU A 23 -16.20 16.88 -5.90
CA LEU A 23 -16.60 16.11 -4.73
C LEU A 23 -17.97 15.46 -4.95
N ASN A 24 -18.12 14.24 -4.43
CA ASN A 24 -19.42 13.61 -4.25
C ASN A 24 -20.29 14.42 -3.26
N SER A 25 -21.60 14.20 -3.28
CA SER A 25 -22.51 14.76 -2.28
C SER A 25 -22.08 14.34 -0.86
N PRO A 26 -22.30 15.15 0.20
CA PRO A 26 -22.06 14.70 1.56
C PRO A 26 -22.82 13.41 1.92
N ASP A 27 -23.97 13.17 1.28
CA ASP A 27 -24.83 12.01 1.53
C ASP A 27 -24.45 10.77 0.68
N THR A 28 -23.38 10.85 -0.11
CA THR A 28 -22.90 9.70 -0.90
C THR A 28 -22.33 8.63 0.04
N SER A 29 -22.92 7.43 -0.02
CA SER A 29 -22.44 6.25 0.71
C SER A 29 -21.24 5.62 0.01
N TYR A 30 -20.26 5.20 0.80
CA TYR A 30 -19.09 4.40 0.36
C TYR A 30 -19.11 2.99 0.94
N GLY A 31 -20.30 2.49 1.28
CA GLY A 31 -20.50 1.22 1.98
C GLY A 31 -20.69 1.44 3.47
N GLN A 32 -21.56 0.62 4.07
CA GLN A 32 -22.00 0.78 5.46
C GLN A 32 -20.82 0.82 6.46
N ASP A 33 -19.76 0.05 6.20
CA ASP A 33 -18.58 -0.01 7.04
C ASP A 33 -17.74 1.27 6.98
N ILE A 34 -17.55 1.85 5.78
CA ILE A 34 -16.87 3.13 5.61
C ILE A 34 -17.72 4.26 6.18
N ASP A 35 -19.02 4.26 5.91
CA ASP A 35 -19.93 5.31 6.38
C ASP A 35 -19.96 5.33 7.92
N ALA A 36 -20.04 4.15 8.55
CA ALA A 36 -19.98 4.02 10.00
C ALA A 36 -18.65 4.55 10.57
N ALA A 37 -17.52 4.23 9.95
CA ALA A 37 -16.22 4.77 10.37
C ALA A 37 -16.13 6.29 10.17
N ASN A 38 -16.67 6.81 9.06
CA ASN A 38 -16.68 8.23 8.73
C ASN A 38 -17.47 9.08 9.75
N THR A 39 -18.46 8.50 10.42
CA THR A 39 -19.16 9.21 11.52
C THR A 39 -18.23 9.67 12.64
N VAL A 40 -17.12 8.96 12.87
CA VAL A 40 -16.10 9.34 13.86
C VAL A 40 -14.94 10.06 13.19
N LEU A 41 -14.46 9.53 12.06
CA LEU A 41 -13.26 10.03 11.37
C LEU A 41 -13.42 11.45 10.81
N LEU A 42 -14.64 11.88 10.53
CA LEU A 42 -14.93 13.20 9.97
C LEU A 42 -15.63 14.13 10.97
N ASP A 43 -15.88 13.67 12.20
CA ASP A 43 -16.50 14.49 13.23
C ASP A 43 -15.46 15.47 13.83
N PRO A 44 -15.66 16.80 13.66
CA PRO A 44 -14.73 17.81 14.17
C PRO A 44 -14.62 17.81 15.70
N LEU A 45 -15.58 17.24 16.42
CA LEU A 45 -15.58 17.15 17.88
C LEU A 45 -14.75 15.95 18.40
N LYS A 46 -14.38 15.02 17.53
CA LYS A 46 -13.57 13.86 17.89
C LYS A 46 -12.09 14.20 17.97
N THR A 47 -11.44 13.69 19.00
CA THR A 47 -9.99 13.79 19.19
C THR A 47 -9.24 12.98 18.13
N HIS A 48 -7.96 13.29 17.96
CA HIS A 48 -7.10 12.53 17.05
C HIS A 48 -7.05 11.06 17.45
N GLU A 49 -6.96 10.76 18.75
CA GLU A 49 -6.90 9.42 19.31
C GLU A 49 -8.18 8.62 19.02
N GLU A 50 -9.36 9.25 19.16
CA GLU A 50 -10.64 8.61 18.82
C GLU A 50 -10.75 8.30 17.32
N ARG A 51 -10.33 9.24 16.46
CA ARG A 51 -10.31 9.03 15.00
C ARG A 51 -9.34 7.91 14.63
N HIS A 52 -8.14 7.93 15.19
CA HIS A 52 -7.14 6.90 14.96
C HIS A 52 -7.65 5.51 15.39
N ALA A 53 -8.24 5.41 16.59
CA ALA A 53 -8.82 4.16 17.08
C ALA A 53 -9.98 3.66 16.19
N ALA A 54 -10.83 4.57 15.68
CA ALA A 54 -11.90 4.22 14.76
C ALA A 54 -11.37 3.68 13.42
N PHE A 55 -10.31 4.30 12.88
CA PHE A 55 -9.64 3.81 11.68
C PHE A 55 -9.05 2.41 11.90
N LEU A 56 -8.32 2.20 13.00
CA LEU A 56 -7.74 0.88 13.30
C LEU A 56 -8.83 -0.18 13.50
N ALA A 57 -9.93 0.16 14.16
CA ALA A 57 -11.07 -0.75 14.32
C ALA A 57 -11.72 -1.15 12.99
N TRP A 58 -11.82 -0.20 12.05
CA TRP A 58 -12.27 -0.47 10.68
C TRP A 58 -11.24 -1.36 9.95
N ALA A 59 -9.97 -0.97 9.94
CA ALA A 59 -8.90 -1.68 9.24
C ALA A 59 -8.76 -3.11 9.72
N ALA A 60 -8.88 -3.35 11.03
CA ALA A 60 -8.84 -4.65 11.67
C ALA A 60 -9.90 -5.63 11.13
N ARG A 61 -11.02 -5.13 10.61
CA ARG A 61 -12.17 -5.94 10.16
C ARG A 61 -12.29 -5.97 8.65
N TYR A 62 -12.15 -4.82 8.01
CA TYR A 62 -12.59 -4.61 6.64
C TYR A 62 -11.47 -4.45 5.62
N GLN A 63 -10.21 -4.30 6.06
CA GLN A 63 -9.11 -4.19 5.10
C GLN A 63 -8.85 -5.53 4.39
N PRO A 64 -8.85 -5.59 3.04
CA PRO A 64 -8.64 -6.85 2.33
C PRO A 64 -7.28 -7.51 2.64
N CYS A 65 -6.23 -6.68 2.74
CA CYS A 65 -4.89 -7.11 3.07
C CYS A 65 -4.77 -7.51 4.55
N LEU A 66 -4.41 -8.78 4.81
CA LEU A 66 -4.29 -9.30 6.17
C LEU A 66 -3.09 -8.73 6.94
N PHE A 67 -2.03 -8.29 6.26
CA PHE A 67 -0.94 -7.56 6.93
C PHE A 67 -1.48 -6.30 7.61
N GLY A 68 -2.33 -5.54 6.92
CA GLY A 68 -2.98 -4.35 7.50
C GLY A 68 -3.94 -4.72 8.64
N ARG A 69 -4.70 -5.81 8.51
CA ARG A 69 -5.62 -6.29 9.56
C ARG A 69 -4.90 -6.74 10.83
N PHE A 70 -3.75 -7.40 10.69
CA PHE A 70 -2.99 -7.87 11.84
C PHE A 70 -2.17 -6.75 12.47
N GLY A 71 -1.57 -5.87 11.67
CA GLY A 71 -0.87 -4.70 12.19
C GLY A 71 -1.79 -3.73 12.93
N SER A 72 -3.02 -3.51 12.44
CA SER A 72 -4.02 -2.69 13.17
C SER A 72 -4.50 -3.28 14.49
N ARG A 73 -4.16 -4.55 14.77
CA ARG A 73 -4.45 -5.25 16.04
C ARG A 73 -3.18 -5.55 16.83
N GLU A 74 -2.01 -5.10 16.36
CA GLU A 74 -0.69 -5.44 16.91
C GLU A 74 -0.46 -6.96 17.06
N MET A 75 -1.05 -7.75 16.16
CA MET A 75 -0.97 -9.21 16.19
C MET A 75 0.18 -9.73 15.33
N GLN A 76 0.58 -10.97 15.58
CA GLN A 76 1.62 -11.67 14.81
C GLN A 76 2.98 -10.94 14.82
N GLY A 77 3.21 -10.05 15.80
CA GLY A 77 4.43 -9.25 15.88
C GLY A 77 4.54 -8.16 14.82
N ILE A 78 3.47 -7.87 14.08
CA ILE A 78 3.45 -6.81 13.06
C ILE A 78 3.24 -5.45 13.74
N GLY A 79 4.26 -4.58 13.70
CA GLY A 79 4.10 -3.17 14.06
C GLY A 79 3.88 -2.25 12.84
N ILE A 80 3.06 -1.23 13.03
CA ILE A 80 2.76 -0.18 12.06
C ILE A 80 2.88 1.16 12.77
N ASP A 81 3.62 2.10 12.19
CA ASP A 81 3.59 3.50 12.64
C ASP A 81 2.69 4.34 11.73
N THR A 82 2.12 5.41 12.26
CA THR A 82 1.15 6.26 11.56
C THR A 82 1.53 7.73 11.63
N CYS A 83 1.51 8.42 10.49
CA CYS A 83 1.56 9.88 10.37
C CYS A 83 0.18 10.39 9.96
N TRP A 84 -0.48 11.17 10.82
CA TRP A 84 -1.79 11.73 10.53
C TRP A 84 -1.70 13.19 10.11
N ILE A 85 -2.42 13.57 9.07
CA ILE A 85 -2.44 14.91 8.49
C ILE A 85 -3.91 15.29 8.31
N ASP A 86 -4.36 16.33 9.00
CA ASP A 86 -5.72 16.84 8.83
C ASP A 86 -5.79 18.00 7.82
N GLU A 87 -7.01 18.42 7.45
CA GLU A 87 -7.19 19.53 6.51
C GLU A 87 -6.69 20.89 7.04
N ASN A 88 -6.64 21.10 8.36
CA ASN A 88 -6.07 22.33 8.93
C ASN A 88 -4.55 22.35 8.69
N GLU A 89 -3.89 21.22 8.83
CA GLU A 89 -2.47 21.06 8.53
C GLU A 89 -2.17 21.18 7.04
N ILE A 90 -3.06 20.70 6.17
CA ILE A 90 -2.96 20.93 4.72
C ILE A 90 -3.07 22.42 4.41
N ALA A 91 -3.94 23.17 5.11
CA ALA A 91 -4.10 24.61 4.93
C ALA A 91 -2.86 25.41 5.39
N LEU A 92 -1.98 24.85 6.23
CA LEU A 92 -0.67 25.43 6.56
C LEU A 92 0.34 25.35 5.41
N GLY A 93 0.00 24.61 4.34
CA GLY A 93 0.75 24.52 3.10
C GLY A 93 1.68 23.31 3.00
N ASP A 94 2.01 22.97 1.76
CA ASP A 94 2.78 21.78 1.38
C ASP A 94 4.13 21.65 2.10
N GLY A 95 4.80 22.78 2.38
CA GLY A 95 6.04 22.77 3.14
C GLY A 95 5.86 22.30 4.59
N PHE A 96 4.74 22.62 5.22
CA PHE A 96 4.40 22.10 6.56
C PHE A 96 4.14 20.59 6.50
N VAL A 97 3.27 20.18 5.58
CA VAL A 97 2.86 18.79 5.38
C VAL A 97 4.07 17.90 5.09
N SER A 98 4.92 18.28 4.14
CA SER A 98 6.11 17.51 3.78
C SER A 98 7.08 17.38 4.96
N ARG A 99 7.36 18.45 5.72
CA ARG A 99 8.21 18.37 6.91
C ARG A 99 7.65 17.42 7.97
N LYS A 100 6.34 17.43 8.20
CA LYS A 100 5.68 16.51 9.13
C LYS A 100 5.86 15.05 8.68
N ILE A 101 5.62 14.78 7.39
CA ILE A 101 5.82 13.44 6.80
C ILE A 101 7.27 12.99 6.94
N GLN A 102 8.24 13.83 6.57
CA GLN A 102 9.66 13.43 6.61
C GLN A 102 10.15 13.18 8.04
N LYS A 103 9.67 13.96 9.02
CA LYS A 103 9.95 13.69 10.44
C LYS A 103 9.39 12.34 10.88
N ALA A 104 8.12 12.06 10.59
CA ALA A 104 7.51 10.78 10.93
C ALA A 104 8.16 9.61 10.18
N ARG A 105 8.55 9.79 8.92
CA ARG A 105 9.31 8.81 8.11
C ARG A 105 10.65 8.49 8.75
N GLN A 106 11.34 9.49 9.29
CA GLN A 106 12.61 9.30 10.00
C GLN A 106 12.41 8.46 11.28
N GLU A 107 11.47 8.86 12.14
CA GLU A 107 11.15 8.16 13.39
C GLU A 107 10.71 6.71 13.13
N TRP A 108 9.87 6.50 12.10
CA TRP A 108 9.48 5.17 11.65
C TRP A 108 10.67 4.34 11.19
N LYS A 109 11.59 4.90 10.37
CA LYS A 109 12.78 4.17 9.92
C LYS A 109 13.70 3.77 11.08
N GLU A 110 13.82 4.57 12.13
CA GLU A 110 14.57 4.17 13.32
C GLU A 110 13.90 2.99 14.05
N ARG A 111 12.58 3.02 14.21
CA ARG A 111 11.81 1.90 14.81
C ARG A 111 11.83 0.65 13.92
N ALA A 112 11.83 0.83 12.61
CA ALA A 112 11.97 -0.25 11.64
C ALA A 112 13.35 -0.89 11.71
N ALA A 113 14.41 -0.08 11.85
CA ALA A 113 15.77 -0.58 12.07
C ALA A 113 15.85 -1.44 13.34
N ALA A 114 15.10 -1.11 14.39
CA ALA A 114 14.96 -1.92 15.60
C ALA A 114 14.01 -3.14 15.44
N GLY A 115 13.44 -3.37 14.26
CA GLY A 115 12.49 -4.46 13.97
C GLY A 115 11.13 -4.30 14.65
N ILE A 116 10.76 -3.08 15.05
CA ILE A 116 9.52 -2.78 15.78
C ILE A 116 8.39 -2.45 14.81
N ALA A 117 8.67 -1.66 13.76
CA ALA A 117 7.68 -1.22 12.78
C ALA A 117 8.04 -1.72 11.37
N HIS A 118 7.09 -2.31 10.66
CA HIS A 118 7.27 -2.88 9.31
C HIS A 118 6.42 -2.18 8.28
N GLY A 119 5.31 -1.59 8.73
CA GLY A 119 4.45 -0.73 7.93
C GLY A 119 4.51 0.72 8.38
N PHE A 120 4.21 1.61 7.44
CA PHE A 120 4.05 3.04 7.69
C PHE A 120 2.82 3.54 6.95
N LEU A 121 1.91 4.17 7.69
CA LEU A 121 0.69 4.74 7.14
C LEU A 121 0.76 6.25 7.23
N ILE A 122 0.55 6.95 6.12
CA ILE A 122 0.44 8.41 6.08
C ILE A 122 -1.00 8.73 5.73
N MET A 123 -1.80 9.07 6.73
CA MET A 123 -3.23 9.34 6.60
C MET A 123 -3.47 10.83 6.37
N PHE A 124 -4.11 11.18 5.25
CA PHE A 124 -4.68 12.48 4.96
C PHE A 124 -6.17 12.42 5.22
N ASN A 125 -6.63 13.02 6.31
CA ASN A 125 -8.00 12.89 6.79
C ASN A 125 -8.75 14.22 6.70
N GLY A 126 -9.95 14.17 6.13
CA GLY A 126 -10.87 15.29 6.16
C GLY A 126 -12.06 15.16 5.21
N PRO A 127 -13.11 15.97 5.38
CA PRO A 127 -14.33 15.86 4.60
C PRO A 127 -14.16 16.06 3.09
N ARG A 128 -13.27 16.95 2.63
CA ARG A 128 -13.01 17.14 1.19
C ARG A 128 -12.29 15.92 0.62
N LEU A 129 -11.26 15.46 1.32
CA LEU A 129 -10.49 14.26 0.95
C LEU A 129 -11.37 13.01 0.87
N ALA A 130 -12.27 12.83 1.85
CA ALA A 130 -13.14 11.67 1.92
C ALA A 130 -14.18 11.59 0.79
N ARG A 131 -14.46 12.72 0.13
CA ARG A 131 -15.52 12.86 -0.88
C ARG A 131 -15.02 12.97 -2.31
N LEU A 132 -13.70 12.93 -2.53
CA LEU A 132 -13.10 13.05 -3.86
C LEU A 132 -13.70 12.01 -4.82
N LYS A 133 -14.14 12.48 -5.99
CA LYS A 133 -14.62 11.60 -7.05
C LYS A 133 -13.44 10.95 -7.78
N PRO A 134 -13.60 9.71 -8.30
CA PRO A 134 -12.72 9.19 -9.32
C PRO A 134 -12.68 10.15 -10.51
N GLY A 135 -11.49 10.46 -10.99
CA GLY A 135 -11.28 11.45 -12.05
C GLY A 135 -9.90 12.10 -11.99
N ILE A 136 -9.72 13.11 -12.83
CA ILE A 136 -8.43 13.82 -12.97
C ILE A 136 -8.04 14.55 -11.68
N ASP A 137 -8.99 15.14 -10.96
CA ASP A 137 -8.68 15.84 -9.70
C ASP A 137 -8.14 14.89 -8.62
N LEU A 138 -8.76 13.72 -8.45
CA LEU A 138 -8.25 12.68 -7.54
C LEU A 138 -6.86 12.21 -7.97
N LEU A 139 -6.66 12.01 -9.26
CA LEU A 139 -5.36 11.62 -9.81
C LEU A 139 -4.26 12.64 -9.48
N GLU A 140 -4.51 13.94 -9.72
CA GLU A 140 -3.57 15.02 -9.41
C GLU A 140 -3.32 15.16 -7.90
N ILE A 141 -4.34 14.95 -7.08
CA ILE A 141 -4.21 14.96 -5.61
C ILE A 141 -3.36 13.77 -5.13
N CYS A 142 -3.56 12.57 -5.68
CA CYS A 142 -2.73 11.41 -5.39
C CYS A 142 -1.26 11.65 -5.78
N GLU A 143 -1.00 12.27 -6.93
CA GLU A 143 0.35 12.68 -7.34
C GLU A 143 0.95 13.69 -6.36
N ARG A 144 0.17 14.70 -5.96
CA ARG A 144 0.68 15.72 -5.02
C ARG A 144 0.98 15.13 -3.64
N ILE A 145 0.13 14.24 -3.14
CA ILE A 145 0.36 13.52 -1.88
C ILE A 145 1.63 12.66 -1.99
N ALA A 146 1.82 11.95 -3.10
CA ALA A 146 3.02 11.17 -3.36
C ALA A 146 4.29 12.04 -3.42
N ASP A 147 4.25 13.20 -4.07
CA ASP A 147 5.37 14.15 -4.13
C ASP A 147 5.79 14.68 -2.76
N LEU A 148 4.83 14.90 -1.85
CA LEU A 148 5.10 15.38 -0.48
C LEU A 148 5.82 14.32 0.37
N TYR A 149 5.62 13.04 0.05
CA TYR A 149 6.25 11.91 0.71
C TYR A 149 7.58 11.50 0.06
N LEU A 150 7.59 11.25 -1.25
CA LEU A 150 8.75 10.83 -2.03
C LEU A 150 9.46 12.04 -2.64
N ILE A 151 9.94 12.93 -1.77
CA ILE A 151 10.58 14.19 -2.17
C ILE A 151 11.79 13.97 -3.08
N GLU A 152 12.46 12.82 -2.95
CA GLU A 152 13.58 12.40 -3.79
C GLU A 152 13.19 12.08 -5.24
N HIS A 153 11.89 11.88 -5.49
CA HIS A 153 11.34 11.53 -6.79
C HIS A 153 10.35 12.55 -7.33
N ALA A 154 10.06 13.62 -6.59
CA ALA A 154 9.13 14.65 -7.02
C ALA A 154 9.67 15.43 -8.25
N PRO A 155 8.86 15.62 -9.32
CA PRO A 155 7.52 15.09 -9.51
C PRO A 155 7.53 13.59 -9.85
N ILE A 156 6.69 12.82 -9.16
CA ILE A 156 6.49 11.41 -9.46
C ILE A 156 5.83 11.24 -10.83
N LYS A 157 5.91 10.03 -11.37
CA LYS A 157 5.25 9.63 -12.62
C LYS A 157 4.16 8.62 -12.32
N ARG A 158 3.01 8.76 -12.97
CA ARG A 158 1.91 7.78 -12.95
C ARG A 158 2.35 6.45 -13.56
N ASP A 159 1.66 5.37 -13.17
CA ASP A 159 1.89 4.02 -13.71
C ASP A 159 3.33 3.50 -13.49
N VAL A 160 3.96 4.01 -12.43
CA VAL A 160 5.29 3.65 -11.97
C VAL A 160 5.21 3.04 -10.57
N ILE A 161 5.98 1.98 -10.39
CA ILE A 161 6.23 1.30 -9.14
C ILE A 161 7.34 2.06 -8.44
N TYR A 162 6.99 2.71 -7.34
CA TYR A 162 7.91 3.29 -6.38
C TYR A 162 8.02 2.35 -5.19
N THR A 163 9.21 2.30 -4.60
CA THR A 163 9.46 1.49 -3.41
C THR A 163 10.08 2.34 -2.33
N GLU A 164 9.89 1.94 -1.08
CA GLU A 164 10.56 2.54 0.09
C GLU A 164 11.68 1.61 0.58
N SER A 165 12.68 2.16 1.24
CA SER A 165 13.67 1.41 2.00
C SER A 165 13.30 1.28 3.46
N VAL A 166 13.09 0.03 3.92
CA VAL A 166 12.83 -0.30 5.32
C VAL A 166 14.10 -0.87 5.95
N PRO A 167 14.79 -0.14 6.82
CA PRO A 167 16.02 -0.63 7.44
C PRO A 167 15.71 -1.71 8.49
N LEU A 168 16.62 -2.67 8.68
CA LEU A 168 16.65 -3.62 9.79
C LEU A 168 18.10 -3.81 10.25
N ARG A 169 18.34 -3.65 11.55
CA ARG A 169 19.66 -3.76 12.16
C ARG A 169 19.84 -5.15 12.77
N GLY A 170 20.43 -6.05 11.97
CA GLY A 170 20.89 -7.35 12.44
C GLY A 170 22.35 -7.31 12.88
N ALA A 171 23.15 -8.28 12.44
CA ALA A 171 24.61 -8.22 12.57
C ALA A 171 25.23 -7.04 11.80
N SER A 172 24.57 -6.64 10.71
CA SER A 172 24.83 -5.41 9.95
C SER A 172 23.49 -4.73 9.63
N LEU A 173 23.54 -3.47 9.18
CA LEU A 173 22.37 -2.79 8.66
C LEU A 173 22.05 -3.27 7.24
N SER A 174 20.79 -3.62 7.01
CA SER A 174 20.27 -3.92 5.67
C SER A 174 18.97 -3.15 5.45
N VAL A 175 18.68 -2.78 4.20
CA VAL A 175 17.40 -2.19 3.80
C VAL A 175 16.59 -3.14 2.93
N PHE A 176 15.30 -3.21 3.20
CA PHE A 176 14.34 -4.03 2.47
C PHE A 176 13.54 -3.16 1.53
N LYS A 177 13.29 -3.69 0.33
CA LYS A 177 12.44 -3.05 -0.66
C LYS A 177 10.98 -3.22 -0.24
N ALA A 178 10.27 -2.12 -0.04
CA ALA A 178 8.87 -2.09 0.39
C ALA A 178 7.97 -1.61 -0.73
N GLY A 179 6.78 -2.20 -0.85
CA GLY A 179 5.72 -1.67 -1.71
C GLY A 179 5.12 -0.40 -1.10
N ILE A 180 4.74 0.55 -1.96
CA ILE A 180 4.04 1.78 -1.58
C ILE A 180 2.76 1.87 -2.39
N ASN A 181 1.63 2.11 -1.72
CA ASN A 181 0.31 2.21 -2.35
C ASN A 181 -0.49 3.39 -1.80
N ILE A 182 -1.34 3.98 -2.64
CA ILE A 182 -2.32 4.99 -2.20
C ILE A 182 -3.73 4.39 -2.16
N PHE A 183 -4.42 4.60 -1.03
CA PHE A 183 -5.78 4.19 -0.74
C PHE A 183 -6.70 5.41 -0.65
N TYR A 184 -7.97 5.26 -1.03
CA TYR A 184 -8.97 6.33 -1.01
C TYR A 184 -10.41 5.78 -1.00
N PRO A 185 -11.43 6.53 -0.55
CA PRO A 185 -12.76 5.96 -0.28
C PRO A 185 -13.54 5.62 -1.54
N SER A 186 -13.42 6.46 -2.57
CA SER A 186 -14.09 6.27 -3.86
C SER A 186 -13.52 5.13 -4.71
N ALA A 187 -12.52 4.39 -4.21
CA ALA A 187 -12.12 3.10 -4.75
C ALA A 187 -13.18 2.02 -4.50
N HIS A 188 -14.03 2.19 -3.49
CA HIS A 188 -15.07 1.23 -3.14
C HIS A 188 -15.96 0.91 -4.36
N ARG A 189 -16.10 -0.38 -4.63
CA ARG A 189 -16.88 -0.96 -5.76
C ARG A 189 -16.38 -0.60 -7.16
N THR A 190 -15.19 -0.02 -7.32
CA THR A 190 -14.58 0.18 -8.64
C THR A 190 -13.55 -0.91 -8.94
N ARG A 191 -12.86 -0.81 -10.09
CA ARG A 191 -11.70 -1.67 -10.42
C ARG A 191 -10.55 -1.55 -9.43
N ASN A 192 -10.55 -0.53 -8.57
CA ASN A 192 -9.56 -0.32 -7.52
C ASN A 192 -10.06 -0.71 -6.12
N HIS A 193 -11.15 -1.50 -6.01
CA HIS A 193 -11.82 -1.84 -4.74
C HIS A 193 -10.87 -2.18 -3.58
N ASP A 194 -9.83 -2.97 -3.85
CA ASP A 194 -8.85 -3.41 -2.84
C ASP A 194 -8.11 -2.24 -2.17
N ARG A 195 -8.20 -1.02 -2.73
CA ARG A 195 -7.62 0.23 -2.21
C ARG A 195 -8.60 1.15 -1.47
N ARG A 196 -9.78 0.66 -1.12
CA ARG A 196 -10.76 1.45 -0.36
C ARG A 196 -10.36 1.64 1.10
N ILE A 197 -10.65 2.82 1.65
CA ILE A 197 -10.52 3.15 3.08
C ILE A 197 -11.53 4.25 3.47
N PRO A 198 -11.83 4.45 4.76
CA PRO A 198 -12.61 5.61 5.22
C PRO A 198 -11.72 6.84 5.47
N GLY A 199 -12.35 8.00 5.69
CA GLY A 199 -11.73 9.20 6.25
C GLY A 199 -10.96 10.11 5.31
N GLY A 200 -10.51 9.62 4.14
CA GLY A 200 -9.69 10.39 3.20
C GLY A 200 -8.72 9.49 2.43
N LEU A 201 -7.50 9.98 2.19
CA LEU A 201 -6.48 9.25 1.44
C LEU A 201 -5.38 8.74 2.37
N MET A 202 -4.74 7.64 2.02
CA MET A 202 -3.65 7.08 2.79
C MET A 202 -2.55 6.55 1.88
N ILE A 203 -1.30 6.93 2.16
CA ILE A 203 -0.15 6.17 1.67
C ILE A 203 0.09 5.04 2.66
N SER A 204 0.24 3.81 2.14
CA SER A 204 0.66 2.65 2.92
C SER A 204 1.98 2.12 2.38
N VAL A 205 2.93 1.91 3.28
CA VAL A 205 4.17 1.20 3.02
C VAL A 205 4.10 -0.17 3.69
N ASN A 206 4.44 -1.24 2.99
CA ASN A 206 4.50 -2.58 3.56
C ASN A 206 5.73 -3.35 3.06
N SER A 207 6.43 -4.03 3.98
CA SER A 207 7.56 -4.90 3.66
C SER A 207 7.42 -6.26 4.35
N PRO A 208 6.82 -7.25 3.67
CA PRO A 208 6.70 -8.62 4.19
C PRO A 208 8.05 -9.26 4.51
N GLY A 209 9.09 -8.97 3.70
CA GLY A 209 10.45 -9.45 3.94
C GLY A 209 11.09 -8.87 5.19
N HIS A 210 10.95 -7.55 5.41
CA HIS A 210 11.41 -6.91 6.63
C HIS A 210 10.76 -7.54 7.86
N TRP A 211 9.43 -7.73 7.82
CA TRP A 211 8.71 -8.39 8.89
C TRP A 211 9.22 -9.81 9.14
N ALA A 212 9.40 -10.64 8.10
CA ALA A 212 9.92 -11.99 8.22
C ALA A 212 11.25 -12.04 8.99
N ASN A 213 12.21 -11.19 8.58
CA ASN A 213 13.53 -11.13 9.19
C ASN A 213 13.47 -10.54 10.60
N SER A 214 12.59 -9.58 10.85
CA SER A 214 12.37 -9.03 12.19
C SER A 214 11.81 -10.07 13.17
N LEU A 215 10.97 -11.01 12.70
CA LEU A 215 10.43 -12.08 13.54
C LEU A 215 11.56 -12.98 14.05
N VAL A 216 12.50 -13.34 13.16
CA VAL A 216 13.67 -14.13 13.53
C VAL A 216 14.57 -13.34 14.47
N MET A 217 14.89 -12.09 14.12
CA MET A 217 15.73 -11.20 14.93
C MET A 217 15.18 -11.02 16.36
N ARG A 218 13.85 -10.92 16.51
CA ARG A 218 13.17 -10.74 17.80
C ARG A 218 12.86 -12.06 18.52
N GLY A 219 13.24 -13.21 17.97
CA GLY A 219 12.95 -14.52 18.53
C GLY A 219 11.47 -14.92 18.50
N LEU A 220 10.65 -14.26 17.66
CA LEU A 220 9.22 -14.56 17.47
C LEU A 220 8.97 -15.65 16.41
N ALA A 221 9.99 -15.97 15.62
CA ALA A 221 10.07 -17.14 14.77
C ALA A 221 11.45 -17.81 14.98
N PRO A 222 11.54 -19.15 15.06
CA PRO A 222 12.79 -19.86 15.31
C PRO A 222 13.73 -19.87 14.09
N SER A 223 13.21 -19.67 12.88
CA SER A 223 13.99 -19.66 11.64
C SER A 223 13.34 -18.79 10.57
N LEU A 224 14.12 -18.43 9.54
CA LEU A 224 13.61 -17.73 8.37
C LEU A 224 12.62 -18.61 7.58
N ASP A 225 12.87 -19.92 7.49
CA ASP A 225 11.94 -20.89 6.88
C ASP A 225 10.53 -20.79 7.49
N GLU A 226 10.43 -20.76 8.83
CA GLU A 226 9.13 -20.66 9.48
C GLU A 226 8.50 -19.28 9.22
N ALA A 227 9.30 -18.22 9.27
CA ALA A 227 8.82 -16.87 8.97
C ALA A 227 8.30 -16.75 7.53
N VAL A 228 8.98 -17.35 6.54
CA VAL A 228 8.52 -17.46 5.14
C VAL A 228 7.16 -18.13 5.07
N GLY A 229 6.96 -19.24 5.77
CA GLY A 229 5.67 -19.92 5.84
C GLY A 229 4.55 -19.04 6.36
N ARG A 230 4.79 -18.27 7.42
CA ARG A 230 3.81 -17.32 7.99
C ARG A 230 3.48 -16.18 7.02
N VAL A 231 4.50 -15.60 6.39
CA VAL A 231 4.32 -14.51 5.42
C VAL A 231 3.55 -14.98 4.20
N LEU A 232 3.89 -16.16 3.67
CA LEU A 232 3.23 -16.74 2.50
C LEU A 232 1.75 -17.05 2.78
N ASP A 233 1.42 -17.61 3.95
CA ASP A 233 0.02 -17.85 4.34
C ASP A 233 -0.80 -16.55 4.39
N ILE A 234 -0.25 -15.48 4.97
CA ILE A 234 -0.92 -14.18 5.03
C ILE A 234 -1.08 -13.57 3.63
N ALA A 235 -0.05 -13.64 2.80
CA ALA A 235 -0.07 -13.08 1.45
C ALA A 235 -1.12 -13.81 0.57
N LEU A 236 -1.14 -15.14 0.60
CA LEU A 236 -2.10 -15.93 -0.18
C LEU A 236 -3.55 -15.72 0.27
N ARG A 237 -3.78 -15.56 1.58
CA ARG A 237 -5.10 -15.21 2.12
C ARG A 237 -5.49 -13.75 1.89
N SER A 238 -4.57 -12.89 1.44
CA SER A 238 -4.87 -11.49 1.10
C SER A 238 -5.31 -11.35 -0.36
N ILE A 239 -4.69 -12.11 -1.26
CA ILE A 239 -5.07 -12.16 -2.68
C ILE A 239 -6.45 -12.82 -2.81
N GLY A 240 -7.37 -12.19 -3.54
CA GLY A 240 -8.75 -12.69 -3.64
C GLY A 240 -9.68 -12.27 -2.51
N ASN A 241 -9.16 -11.56 -1.50
CA ASN A 241 -9.90 -11.20 -0.29
C ASN A 241 -10.58 -9.82 -0.39
N GLY A 242 -10.59 -9.21 -1.58
CA GLY A 242 -11.11 -7.87 -1.85
C GLY A 242 -12.60 -7.67 -1.57
N GLY A 243 -13.43 -8.71 -1.67
CA GLY A 243 -14.89 -8.62 -1.43
C GLY A 243 -15.32 -8.35 0.02
N ILE A 244 -14.37 -8.10 0.94
CA ILE A 244 -14.67 -7.78 2.34
C ILE A 244 -15.23 -6.36 2.48
N GLY A 245 -16.38 -6.26 3.15
CA GLY A 245 -17.08 -5.00 3.41
C GLY A 245 -18.11 -4.64 2.35
N HIS A 246 -18.28 -5.47 1.31
CA HIS A 246 -19.45 -5.41 0.44
C HIS A 246 -19.78 -6.80 -0.12
N ASP A 247 -20.80 -7.43 0.46
CA ASP A 247 -21.32 -8.71 -0.02
C ASP A 247 -21.84 -8.53 -1.46
N GLY A 248 -21.12 -9.08 -2.44
CA GLY A 248 -21.48 -9.02 -3.86
C GLY A 248 -20.47 -8.37 -4.78
N THR A 249 -19.48 -7.63 -4.25
CA THR A 249 -18.38 -7.11 -5.08
C THR A 249 -17.25 -8.13 -5.15
N PRO A 250 -16.81 -8.53 -6.35
CA PRO A 250 -15.66 -9.42 -6.49
C PRO A 250 -14.36 -8.71 -6.08
N SER A 251 -13.37 -9.48 -5.65
CA SER A 251 -12.02 -8.97 -5.39
C SER A 251 -11.40 -8.40 -6.66
N ALA A 252 -10.59 -7.34 -6.55
CA ALA A 252 -9.85 -6.80 -7.70
C ALA A 252 -8.59 -7.63 -8.03
N SER A 253 -8.24 -8.59 -7.19
CA SER A 253 -7.13 -9.54 -7.34
C SER A 253 -7.60 -10.99 -7.16
N TRP A 254 -6.94 -11.96 -7.79
CA TRP A 254 -7.24 -13.39 -7.67
C TRP A 254 -6.02 -14.28 -7.92
N HIS A 255 -6.12 -15.54 -7.48
CA HIS A 255 -5.07 -16.54 -7.65
C HIS A 255 -5.06 -17.11 -9.06
N ASN A 256 -3.87 -17.24 -9.64
CA ASN A 256 -3.68 -18.00 -10.87
C ASN A 256 -3.62 -19.50 -10.56
N ARG A 257 -4.12 -20.32 -11.49
CA ARG A 257 -3.90 -21.76 -11.45
C ARG A 257 -2.50 -22.11 -11.96
N GLU A 258 -1.86 -23.08 -11.34
CA GLU A 258 -0.55 -23.61 -11.69
C GLU A 258 -0.71 -24.91 -12.47
N ASN A 259 -0.34 -24.88 -13.74
CA ASN A 259 -0.47 -26.03 -14.64
C ASN A 259 0.81 -26.87 -14.72
N ASN A 260 1.94 -26.40 -14.16
CA ASN A 260 3.21 -27.12 -14.19
C ASN A 260 3.30 -28.10 -12.99
N PRO A 261 3.36 -29.43 -13.22
CA PRO A 261 3.39 -30.43 -12.15
C PRO A 261 4.60 -30.28 -11.20
N ASP A 262 5.78 -29.92 -11.73
CA ASP A 262 6.98 -29.74 -10.92
C ASP A 262 6.87 -28.51 -10.00
N CYS A 263 6.13 -27.48 -10.44
CA CYS A 263 5.84 -26.31 -9.61
C CYS A 263 4.85 -26.67 -8.49
N LEU A 264 3.80 -27.43 -8.81
CA LEU A 264 2.84 -27.93 -7.82
C LEU A 264 3.50 -28.85 -6.78
N MET A 265 4.45 -29.69 -7.20
CA MET A 265 5.19 -30.58 -6.29
C MET A 265 6.15 -29.83 -5.37
N ARG A 266 6.80 -28.76 -5.87
CA ARG A 266 7.79 -27.99 -5.11
C ARG A 266 7.19 -26.88 -4.24
N ARG A 267 5.91 -26.55 -4.42
CA ARG A 267 5.27 -25.47 -3.66
C ARG A 267 5.24 -25.79 -2.16
N ARG A 268 5.33 -24.75 -1.33
CA ARG A 268 5.15 -24.90 0.12
C ARG A 268 3.70 -25.26 0.42
N GLN A 269 3.44 -26.41 1.02
CA GLN A 269 2.08 -26.79 1.40
C GLN A 269 1.68 -26.02 2.65
N LEU A 270 0.58 -25.30 2.58
CA LEU A 270 0.00 -24.56 3.70
C LEU A 270 -1.26 -25.26 4.20
N SER A 271 -1.56 -25.06 5.48
CA SER A 271 -2.80 -25.55 6.08
C SER A 271 -4.04 -24.91 5.43
N LYS A 272 -5.23 -25.48 5.70
CA LYS A 272 -6.55 -25.07 5.19
C LYS A 272 -6.63 -23.60 4.73
N LEU A 273 -6.54 -23.38 3.43
CA LEU A 273 -6.70 -22.08 2.79
C LEU A 273 -8.19 -21.75 2.60
N PRO A 274 -8.55 -20.46 2.44
CA PRO A 274 -9.92 -20.04 2.13
C PRO A 274 -10.42 -20.63 0.81
N HIS A 275 -11.74 -20.78 0.67
CA HIS A 275 -12.38 -21.41 -0.49
C HIS A 275 -12.11 -20.71 -1.83
N TYR A 276 -11.80 -19.41 -1.82
CA TYR A 276 -11.46 -18.64 -3.03
C TYR A 276 -10.03 -18.88 -3.52
N VAL A 277 -9.20 -19.59 -2.76
CA VAL A 277 -7.87 -20.01 -3.19
C VAL A 277 -8.00 -21.41 -3.84
N PRO A 278 -7.78 -21.56 -5.16
CA PRO A 278 -7.88 -22.85 -5.83
C PRO A 278 -6.90 -23.87 -5.24
N GLU A 279 -7.23 -25.17 -5.27
CA GLU A 279 -6.32 -26.22 -4.78
C GLU A 279 -4.99 -26.26 -5.56
N ASP A 280 -5.03 -25.88 -6.84
CA ASP A 280 -3.93 -25.82 -7.80
C ASP A 280 -3.36 -24.39 -7.96
N TYR A 281 -3.51 -23.53 -6.95
CA TYR A 281 -2.99 -22.15 -7.01
C TYR A 281 -1.47 -22.07 -7.25
N SER A 282 -1.05 -21.00 -7.93
CA SER A 282 0.36 -20.66 -8.14
C SER A 282 0.94 -19.89 -6.95
N GLN A 283 2.14 -20.27 -6.53
CA GLN A 283 2.97 -19.48 -5.60
C GLN A 283 3.97 -18.57 -6.32
N ARG A 284 3.81 -18.39 -7.64
CA ARG A 284 4.69 -17.54 -8.45
C ARG A 284 4.02 -16.25 -8.87
N PHE A 285 2.82 -16.40 -9.42
CA PHE A 285 2.07 -15.29 -9.96
C PHE A 285 0.62 -15.28 -9.49
N TYR A 286 0.05 -14.09 -9.42
CA TYR A 286 -1.38 -13.86 -9.26
C TYR A 286 -1.84 -12.82 -10.28
N SER A 287 -3.15 -12.61 -10.35
CA SER A 287 -3.76 -11.66 -11.27
C SER A 287 -4.52 -10.57 -10.54
N ALA A 288 -4.69 -9.44 -11.21
CA ALA A 288 -5.58 -8.37 -10.78
C ALA A 288 -6.06 -7.50 -11.95
N LEU A 289 -6.99 -6.59 -11.68
CA LEU A 289 -7.50 -5.61 -12.65
C LEU A 289 -6.52 -4.46 -12.96
N TYR A 290 -5.42 -4.38 -12.24
CA TYR A 290 -4.37 -3.36 -12.38
C TYR A 290 -3.07 -3.87 -11.74
N HIS A 291 -1.94 -3.21 -11.99
CA HIS A 291 -0.70 -3.56 -11.29
C HIS A 291 -0.75 -3.09 -9.83
N THR A 292 -0.85 -4.03 -8.90
CA THR A 292 -1.04 -3.77 -7.47
C THR A 292 0.08 -2.96 -6.83
N ASP A 293 1.33 -3.07 -7.29
CA ASP A 293 2.47 -2.29 -6.77
C ASP A 293 2.64 -0.87 -7.37
N VAL A 294 1.80 -0.45 -8.32
CA VAL A 294 1.88 0.91 -8.87
C VAL A 294 1.38 1.91 -7.83
N LEU A 295 2.15 2.97 -7.57
CA LEU A 295 1.78 3.94 -6.54
C LEU A 295 0.46 4.65 -6.89
N VAL A 296 0.40 5.25 -8.09
CA VAL A 296 -0.76 5.95 -8.65
C VAL A 296 -1.09 5.34 -10.02
N PRO A 297 -2.01 4.36 -10.10
CA PRO A 297 -2.41 3.74 -11.36
C PRO A 297 -3.47 4.60 -12.06
N THR A 298 -3.14 5.15 -13.23
CA THR A 298 -3.95 6.17 -13.92
C THR A 298 -5.37 5.66 -14.18
N ASP A 299 -5.50 4.57 -14.91
CA ASP A 299 -6.78 4.14 -15.49
C ASP A 299 -7.82 3.77 -14.43
N VAL A 300 -7.42 3.10 -13.35
CA VAL A 300 -8.34 2.73 -12.25
C VAL A 300 -8.55 3.84 -11.22
N THR A 301 -7.73 4.90 -11.24
CA THR A 301 -7.94 6.09 -10.39
C THR A 301 -8.94 7.06 -11.02
N ILE A 302 -8.91 7.19 -12.35
CA ILE A 302 -9.86 8.04 -13.08
C ILE A 302 -11.23 7.38 -13.26
N ASP A 303 -11.26 6.05 -13.35
CA ASP A 303 -12.48 5.30 -13.63
C ASP A 303 -13.34 5.11 -12.37
N GLY A 304 -14.48 5.79 -12.36
CA GLY A 304 -15.49 5.69 -11.31
C GLY A 304 -16.61 4.69 -11.56
N THR A 305 -16.46 3.79 -12.54
CA THR A 305 -17.46 2.76 -12.81
C THR A 305 -17.66 1.87 -11.58
N ILE A 306 -18.89 1.87 -11.08
CA ILE A 306 -19.32 1.03 -9.96
C ILE A 306 -19.73 -0.34 -10.48
N ASP A 307 -19.27 -1.39 -9.82
CA ASP A 307 -19.43 -2.80 -10.18
C ASP A 307 -19.10 -3.05 -11.67
N PRO A 308 -17.86 -2.75 -12.09
CA PRO A 308 -17.45 -2.89 -13.47
C PRO A 308 -17.55 -4.35 -13.94
N ASP A 309 -17.74 -4.53 -15.24
CA ASP A 309 -17.59 -5.85 -15.87
C ASP A 309 -16.11 -6.27 -15.81
N ILE A 310 -15.83 -7.23 -14.93
CA ILE A 310 -14.48 -7.74 -14.68
C ILE A 310 -13.93 -8.46 -15.91
N ASP A 311 -14.76 -9.23 -16.61
CA ASP A 311 -14.31 -10.01 -17.77
C ASP A 311 -13.97 -9.11 -18.95
N ALA A 312 -14.64 -7.96 -19.07
CA ALA A 312 -14.34 -6.94 -20.08
C ALA A 312 -13.17 -6.01 -19.72
N SER A 313 -12.66 -6.09 -18.49
CA SER A 313 -11.57 -5.24 -18.00
C SER A 313 -10.19 -5.77 -18.40
N GLU A 314 -9.17 -4.91 -18.39
CA GLU A 314 -7.78 -5.37 -18.53
C GLU A 314 -7.37 -6.24 -17.33
N HIS A 315 -6.72 -7.37 -17.60
CA HIS A 315 -6.19 -8.27 -16.57
C HIS A 315 -4.66 -8.25 -16.58
N TRP A 316 -4.08 -8.07 -15.39
CA TRP A 316 -2.65 -8.10 -15.13
C TRP A 316 -2.26 -9.47 -14.60
N ASN A 317 -1.85 -10.39 -15.49
CA ASN A 317 -1.75 -11.81 -15.16
C ASN A 317 -0.42 -12.27 -14.55
N HIS A 318 0.54 -11.36 -14.41
CA HIS A 318 1.93 -11.68 -14.11
C HIS A 318 2.45 -10.97 -12.84
N LEU A 319 1.55 -10.67 -11.90
CA LEU A 319 1.94 -10.04 -10.64
C LEU A 319 2.65 -11.07 -9.76
N ILE A 320 3.81 -10.70 -9.22
CA ILE A 320 4.74 -11.62 -8.56
C ILE A 320 4.45 -11.80 -7.07
N ILE A 321 4.59 -13.04 -6.59
CA ILE A 321 4.58 -13.39 -5.16
C ILE A 321 5.74 -14.33 -4.78
N ASP A 322 6.49 -14.85 -5.76
CA ASP A 322 7.65 -15.74 -5.55
C ASP A 322 8.86 -15.09 -4.86
N TYR A 323 8.81 -13.78 -4.62
CA TYR A 323 9.80 -13.12 -3.79
C TYR A 323 9.72 -13.58 -2.33
N ILE A 324 8.58 -14.12 -1.89
CA ILE A 324 8.42 -14.72 -0.55
C ILE A 324 9.08 -16.10 -0.57
N SER A 325 10.37 -16.13 -0.25
CA SER A 325 11.20 -17.32 -0.37
C SER A 325 12.40 -17.24 0.57
N GLU A 326 13.02 -18.39 0.84
CA GLU A 326 14.33 -18.49 1.51
C GLU A 326 15.49 -18.29 0.52
N GLN A 327 15.19 -18.27 -0.78
CA GLN A 327 16.20 -18.12 -1.82
C GLN A 327 16.57 -16.65 -2.02
N GLU A 328 17.82 -16.32 -1.70
CA GLU A 328 18.43 -15.05 -2.05
C GLU A 328 18.48 -14.84 -3.57
N ARG A 329 18.33 -13.59 -3.97
CA ARG A 329 18.34 -13.17 -5.37
C ARG A 329 19.56 -12.30 -5.63
N THR A 330 20.07 -12.35 -6.86
CA THR A 330 21.16 -11.48 -7.28
C THR A 330 20.69 -10.02 -7.38
N PRO A 331 21.59 -9.02 -7.25
CA PRO A 331 21.22 -7.60 -7.28
C PRO A 331 20.46 -7.11 -8.51
N ASP A 332 20.65 -7.77 -9.65
CA ASP A 332 19.98 -7.50 -10.93
C ASP A 332 18.58 -8.10 -11.03
N HIS A 333 18.25 -9.07 -10.17
CA HIS A 333 16.94 -9.70 -10.17
C HIS A 333 15.86 -8.76 -9.61
N ILE A 334 14.67 -8.75 -10.22
CA ILE A 334 13.57 -7.84 -9.84
C ILE A 334 13.10 -7.99 -8.38
N ASN A 335 13.18 -9.22 -7.86
CA ASN A 335 12.86 -9.56 -6.47
C ASN A 335 13.98 -9.26 -5.47
N TYR A 336 15.11 -8.72 -5.93
CA TYR A 336 16.23 -8.39 -5.05
C TYR A 336 15.80 -7.48 -3.90
N ALA A 337 16.27 -7.82 -2.70
CA ALA A 337 16.02 -7.13 -1.45
C ALA A 337 14.55 -7.01 -1.00
N LEU A 338 13.57 -7.60 -1.70
CA LEU A 338 12.19 -7.68 -1.21
C LEU A 338 12.10 -8.56 0.05
N PHE A 339 12.92 -9.61 0.16
CA PHE A 339 12.83 -10.60 1.23
C PHE A 339 14.10 -10.82 2.07
N HIS A 340 15.29 -10.57 1.53
CA HIS A 340 16.57 -10.80 2.23
C HIS A 340 17.33 -9.50 2.56
N GLY A 341 16.83 -8.36 2.12
CA GLY A 341 17.46 -7.06 2.31
C GLY A 341 18.71 -6.84 1.45
N HIS A 342 19.11 -5.58 1.34
CA HIS A 342 20.36 -5.11 0.72
C HIS A 342 21.25 -4.54 1.83
N PRO A 343 22.45 -5.11 2.08
CA PRO A 343 23.37 -4.57 3.08
C PRO A 343 23.80 -3.14 2.73
N ILE A 344 23.80 -2.26 3.72
CA ILE A 344 24.21 -0.85 3.57
C ILE A 344 25.07 -0.41 4.76
N PRO A 345 25.90 0.64 4.61
CA PRO A 345 26.56 1.25 5.75
C PRO A 345 25.56 2.04 6.61
N ASP A 346 25.89 2.27 7.88
CA ASP A 346 24.98 2.89 8.86
C ASP A 346 24.57 4.31 8.49
N GLU A 347 25.47 5.09 7.90
CA GLU A 347 25.21 6.44 7.41
C GLU A 347 24.17 6.50 6.28
N ALA A 348 23.89 5.37 5.63
CA ALA A 348 22.94 5.27 4.53
C ALA A 348 21.53 4.80 4.98
N LEU A 349 21.24 4.75 6.29
CA LEU A 349 19.97 4.24 6.84
C LEU A 349 18.71 4.83 6.17
N TYR A 350 18.76 6.11 5.81
CA TYR A 350 17.63 6.82 5.19
C TYR A 350 17.62 6.74 3.66
N HIS A 351 18.69 6.24 3.04
CA HIS A 351 18.81 6.16 1.58
C HIS A 351 17.93 5.06 1.00
N ASN A 352 17.35 5.34 -0.17
CA ASN A 352 16.61 4.38 -0.97
C ASN A 352 17.40 4.08 -2.25
N PRO A 353 18.00 2.88 -2.37
CA PRO A 353 18.90 2.56 -3.48
C PRO A 353 18.15 2.15 -4.76
N TRP A 354 16.83 1.95 -4.72
CA TRP A 354 16.10 1.43 -5.86
C TRP A 354 15.49 2.53 -6.72
N SER A 355 15.80 2.47 -8.01
CA SER A 355 15.17 3.33 -9.00
C SER A 355 13.69 2.95 -9.22
N PRO A 356 12.80 3.93 -9.43
CA PRO A 356 11.42 3.67 -9.82
C PRO A 356 11.34 2.89 -11.13
N ARG A 357 10.36 2.00 -11.26
CA ARG A 357 10.19 1.13 -12.43
C ARG A 357 8.79 1.28 -13.02
N ARG A 358 8.69 1.51 -14.33
CA ARG A 358 7.40 1.50 -15.02
C ARG A 358 6.78 0.10 -14.96
N ALA A 359 5.50 0.01 -14.64
CA ALA A 359 4.77 -1.25 -14.71
C ALA A 359 4.51 -1.63 -16.18
N VAL A 360 4.60 -2.91 -16.48
CA VAL A 360 4.30 -3.47 -17.81
C VAL A 360 3.40 -4.68 -17.64
N ASN A 361 2.32 -4.74 -18.42
CA ASN A 361 1.40 -5.87 -18.39
C ASN A 361 1.91 -6.99 -19.32
N SER A 362 3.06 -7.55 -18.94
CA SER A 362 3.72 -8.63 -19.68
C SER A 362 4.49 -9.48 -18.68
N PRO A 363 4.81 -10.75 -19.03
CA PRO A 363 5.73 -11.53 -18.21
C PRO A 363 7.01 -10.72 -17.95
N LEU A 364 7.45 -10.71 -16.70
CA LEU A 364 8.75 -10.16 -16.38
C LEU A 364 9.78 -11.09 -17.01
N SER A 365 10.64 -10.56 -17.88
CA SER A 365 11.81 -11.27 -18.34
C SER A 365 12.58 -11.69 -17.10
N SER A 366 12.68 -13.00 -16.85
CA SER A 366 13.54 -13.56 -15.81
C SER A 366 14.97 -13.18 -16.14
N SER A 367 15.45 -12.08 -15.57
CA SER A 367 16.86 -11.72 -15.46
C SER A 367 17.44 -12.40 -14.25
#